data_AF-A0A8S8YQG3-F1
#
_entry.id   AF-A0A8S8YQG3-F1
#
_cell.length_a   1.000
_cell.length_b   1.000
_cell.length_c   1.000
_cell.angle_alpha   90.00
_cell.angle_beta   90.00
_cell.angle_gamma   90.00
#
_symmetry.space_group_name_H-M   'P 1'
#
loop_
_entity.id
_entity.type
_entity.pdbx_description
1 polymer ?
#
loop_
_entity_poly.entity_id
_entity_poly.type
_entity_poly.pdbx_seq_one_letter_code
_entity_poly.pdbx_strand_id
1 'polypeptide(L)'
;MPLSINLNDANGKYGRLVLPIDEFYSGNAATDSRYIVTVDSGSSSDSFILNSGHLARTVDTTQNLAVGAMGQGNDCSGNKDSCVIGVGLKAWVGLQTNVGNPPAPLPHANFELTATLSKDGMTAISYPTVTVINGDATWDSMNGVYGSGSAVVGDFGSEIVLDGSVEDIAINMQFIPREDWEESDFGCYEFTVSATQGPPWGDRTAHVSTTYYELAEFGGGDDGSDTDESWTQVSSC
;
A
#
# COMPACT_ATOMS: atom_id res chain seq x y z
N MET A 1 -9.58 5.83 34.28
CA MET A 1 -8.86 7.09 33.98
C MET A 1 -9.07 8.10 35.11
N PRO A 2 -8.00 8.63 35.73
CA PRO A 2 -8.12 9.68 36.75
C PRO A 2 -8.25 11.07 36.10
N LEU A 3 -9.39 11.74 36.30
CA LEU A 3 -9.55 13.17 36.03
C LEU A 3 -8.94 13.96 37.20
N SER A 4 -8.00 14.86 36.91
CA SER A 4 -7.47 15.81 37.92
C SER A 4 -7.78 17.23 37.51
N ILE A 5 -8.42 17.99 38.41
CA ILE A 5 -8.69 19.43 38.26
C ILE A 5 -7.66 20.19 39.11
N ASN A 6 -6.43 20.27 38.61
CA ASN A 6 -5.27 20.81 39.32
C ASN A 6 -4.57 21.96 38.56
N LEU A 7 -5.16 22.44 37.46
CA LEU A 7 -4.64 23.55 36.66
C LEU A 7 -5.45 24.82 36.93
N ASN A 8 -4.85 25.99 36.69
CA ASN A 8 -5.49 27.30 36.90
C ASN A 8 -4.98 28.31 35.86
N ASP A 9 -5.89 28.96 35.14
CA ASP A 9 -5.60 29.91 34.05
C ASP A 9 -5.88 31.38 34.45
N ALA A 10 -5.99 31.65 35.76
CA ALA A 10 -6.44 32.91 36.36
C ALA A 10 -7.93 33.26 36.13
N ASN A 11 -8.67 32.48 35.34
CA ASN A 11 -10.12 32.59 35.17
C ASN A 11 -10.88 31.48 35.92
N GLY A 12 -10.24 30.33 36.15
CA GLY A 12 -10.83 29.22 36.89
C GLY A 12 -9.88 28.04 37.08
N LYS A 13 -10.34 27.04 37.85
CA LYS A 13 -9.66 25.74 37.92
C LYS A 13 -10.10 24.87 36.73
N TYR A 14 -9.17 24.16 36.12
CA TYR A 14 -9.46 23.22 35.05
C TYR A 14 -8.63 21.95 35.19
N GLY A 15 -9.01 20.92 34.43
CA GLY A 15 -8.33 19.63 34.40
C GLY A 15 -7.99 19.21 32.98
N ARG A 16 -7.14 18.18 32.86
CA ARG A 16 -6.83 17.54 31.57
C ARG A 16 -7.23 16.07 31.62
N LEU A 17 -8.04 15.66 30.65
CA LEU A 17 -8.37 14.26 30.39
C LEU A 17 -7.58 13.81 29.15
N VAL A 18 -6.94 12.65 29.23
CA VAL A 18 -6.25 12.01 28.09
C VAL A 18 -6.94 10.67 27.88
N LEU A 19 -7.47 10.46 26.68
CA LEU A 19 -8.15 9.24 26.26
C LEU A 19 -7.28 8.55 25.20
N PRO A 20 -6.60 7.43 25.52
CA PRO A 20 -5.94 6.63 24.51
C PRO A 20 -6.97 6.07 23.53
N ILE A 21 -6.75 6.24 22.22
CA ILE A 21 -7.76 5.86 21.20
C ILE A 21 -8.04 4.35 21.25
N ASP A 22 -7.00 3.56 21.48
CA ASP A 22 -7.07 2.11 21.61
C ASP A 22 -7.95 1.62 22.77
N GLU A 23 -8.19 2.46 23.79
CA GLU A 23 -9.10 2.11 24.90
C GLU A 23 -10.58 2.19 24.53
N PHE A 24 -10.95 2.97 23.50
CA PHE A 24 -12.35 3.21 23.15
C PHE A 24 -12.69 2.96 21.69
N TYR A 25 -11.71 2.69 20.83
CA TYR A 25 -11.94 2.45 19.42
C TYR A 25 -12.80 1.20 19.19
N SER A 26 -13.84 1.37 18.39
CA SER A 26 -14.79 0.34 18.01
C SER A 26 -15.06 0.27 16.50
N GLY A 27 -14.24 0.96 15.69
CA GLY A 27 -14.38 1.01 14.23
C GLY A 27 -14.19 2.41 13.64
N ASN A 28 -14.17 2.51 12.32
CA ASN A 28 -13.93 3.75 11.61
C ASN A 28 -15.01 4.80 11.94
N ALA A 29 -14.57 6.02 12.24
CA ALA A 29 -15.47 7.16 12.37
C ALA A 29 -15.99 7.59 10.99
N ALA A 30 -17.29 7.83 10.91
CA ALA A 30 -18.01 8.28 9.72
C ALA A 30 -19.09 9.31 10.09
N THR A 31 -19.80 9.84 9.09
CA THR A 31 -20.87 10.83 9.30
C THR A 31 -21.98 10.29 10.21
N ASP A 32 -22.31 9.01 10.07
CA ASP A 32 -23.32 8.27 10.83
C ASP A 32 -22.76 7.49 12.03
N SER A 33 -21.43 7.30 12.10
CA SER A 33 -20.73 6.63 13.20
C SER A 33 -19.70 7.58 13.83
N ARG A 34 -20.13 8.42 14.77
CA ARG A 34 -19.27 9.45 15.40
C ARG A 34 -18.88 9.06 16.81
N TYR A 35 -17.63 9.33 17.17
CA TYR A 35 -17.20 9.27 18.56
C TYR A 35 -17.53 10.59 19.26
N ILE A 36 -18.28 10.50 20.35
CA ILE A 36 -18.74 11.64 21.14
C ILE A 36 -18.26 11.45 22.57
N VAL A 37 -17.53 12.44 23.08
CA VAL A 37 -17.15 12.51 24.48
C VAL A 37 -18.17 13.38 25.20
N THR A 38 -18.88 12.82 26.16
CA THR A 38 -19.81 13.54 27.03
C THR A 38 -19.22 13.64 28.43
N VAL A 39 -19.27 14.84 29.02
CA VAL A 39 -18.81 15.11 30.38
C VAL A 39 -19.99 15.59 31.20
N ASP A 40 -20.38 14.78 32.17
CA ASP A 40 -21.45 15.09 33.12
C ASP A 40 -20.88 15.53 34.47
N SER A 41 -21.37 16.66 34.98
CA SER A 41 -21.00 17.22 36.28
C SER A 41 -22.25 17.71 37.02
N GLY A 42 -22.83 16.86 37.86
CA GLY A 42 -24.03 17.17 38.62
C GLY A 42 -25.23 17.39 37.68
N SER A 43 -25.72 18.63 37.61
CA SER A 43 -26.84 19.02 36.72
C SER A 43 -26.39 19.57 35.36
N SER A 44 -25.08 19.64 35.10
CA SER A 44 -24.52 20.15 33.86
C SER A 44 -23.95 19.02 33.02
N SER A 45 -24.13 19.09 31.70
CA SER A 45 -23.58 18.15 30.73
C SER A 45 -23.06 18.93 29.54
N ASP A 46 -21.92 18.53 29.00
CA ASP A 46 -21.37 19.05 27.76
C ASP A 46 -20.84 17.91 26.89
N SER A 47 -20.79 18.11 25.57
CA SER A 47 -20.40 17.07 24.62
C SER A 47 -19.51 17.60 23.51
N PHE A 48 -18.53 16.79 23.12
CA PHE A 48 -17.57 17.10 22.08
C PHE A 48 -17.45 15.93 21.09
N ILE A 49 -17.56 16.23 19.79
CA ILE A 49 -17.38 15.24 18.73
C ILE A 49 -15.90 15.16 18.41
N LEU A 50 -15.32 13.96 18.46
CA LEU A 50 -13.92 13.75 18.11
C LEU A 50 -13.70 13.84 16.59
N ASN A 51 -12.50 14.24 16.19
CA ASN A 51 -12.12 14.34 14.78
C ASN A 51 -12.10 12.95 14.12
N SER A 52 -12.94 12.76 13.09
CA SER A 52 -13.06 11.50 12.37
C SER A 52 -11.78 11.11 11.63
N GLY A 53 -10.95 12.06 11.17
CA GLY A 53 -9.66 11.75 10.53
C GLY A 53 -8.68 11.04 11.47
N HIS A 54 -8.79 11.29 12.78
CA HIS A 54 -8.00 10.60 13.80
C HIS A 54 -8.64 9.28 14.25
N LEU A 55 -9.80 8.92 13.69
CA LEU A 55 -10.58 7.76 14.09
C LEU A 55 -11.01 6.91 12.88
N ALA A 56 -10.48 7.21 11.70
CA ALA A 56 -10.36 6.26 10.61
C ALA A 56 -9.01 5.53 10.77
N ARG A 57 -9.05 4.25 11.12
CA ARG A 57 -7.86 3.43 11.44
C ARG A 57 -7.92 2.05 10.79
N THR A 58 -9.12 1.51 10.57
CA THR A 58 -9.35 0.18 10.00
C THR A 58 -9.27 0.24 8.48
N VAL A 59 -8.44 -0.62 7.91
CA VAL A 59 -8.31 -0.88 6.47
C VAL A 59 -9.55 -1.65 6.02
N ASP A 60 -10.15 -1.20 4.92
CA ASP A 60 -11.29 -1.90 4.30
C ASP A 60 -10.89 -2.59 3.00
N THR A 61 -9.90 -2.03 2.29
CA THR A 61 -9.59 -2.44 0.93
C THR A 61 -8.13 -2.22 0.56
N THR A 62 -7.70 -2.98 -0.45
CA THR A 62 -6.40 -2.86 -1.09
C THR A 62 -6.56 -2.82 -2.61
N GLN A 63 -5.62 -2.18 -3.30
CA GLN A 63 -5.46 -2.24 -4.75
C GLN A 63 -3.98 -2.37 -5.10
N ASN A 64 -3.68 -2.81 -6.32
CA ASN A 64 -2.30 -2.95 -6.77
C ASN A 64 -2.14 -2.66 -8.27
N LEU A 65 -0.89 -2.42 -8.68
CA LEU A 65 -0.49 -2.22 -10.06
C LEU A 65 0.96 -2.67 -10.25
N ALA A 66 1.22 -3.40 -11.35
CA ALA A 66 2.57 -3.71 -11.82
C ALA A 66 2.78 -3.05 -13.19
N VAL A 67 3.80 -2.21 -13.29
CA VAL A 67 4.13 -1.43 -14.49
C VAL A 67 5.41 -1.99 -15.11
N GLY A 68 5.37 -2.40 -16.37
CA GLY A 68 6.57 -2.88 -17.08
C GLY A 68 7.52 -1.73 -17.39
N ALA A 69 8.80 -1.92 -17.06
CA ALA A 69 9.90 -1.07 -17.52
C ALA A 69 10.39 -1.60 -18.88
N MET A 70 10.50 -0.71 -19.87
CA MET A 70 10.83 -1.08 -21.25
C MET A 70 12.27 -0.66 -21.60
N GLY A 71 13.09 -1.60 -22.01
CA GLY A 71 14.43 -1.36 -22.56
C GLY A 71 14.43 -1.27 -24.08
N GLN A 72 15.51 -0.70 -24.64
CA GLN A 72 15.72 -0.63 -26.08
C GLN A 72 17.17 -0.97 -26.44
N GLY A 73 17.38 -1.53 -27.63
CA GLY A 73 18.71 -1.78 -28.17
C GLY A 73 19.60 -2.60 -27.22
N ASN A 74 20.64 -1.98 -26.67
CA ASN A 74 21.63 -2.66 -25.82
C ASN A 74 21.07 -3.13 -24.47
N ASP A 75 19.92 -2.61 -24.03
CA ASP A 75 19.25 -3.10 -22.83
C ASP A 75 18.62 -4.48 -23.06
N CYS A 76 18.41 -4.84 -24.33
CA CYS A 76 17.76 -6.08 -24.74
C CYS A 76 18.77 -7.13 -25.19
N SER A 77 18.51 -8.37 -24.81
CA SER A 77 19.31 -9.52 -25.22
C SER A 77 18.74 -10.17 -26.48
N GLY A 78 19.63 -10.53 -27.40
CA GLY A 78 19.28 -11.17 -28.67
C GLY A 78 18.87 -10.16 -29.75
N ASN A 79 18.10 -10.64 -30.73
CA ASN A 79 17.55 -9.82 -31.82
C ASN A 79 16.22 -9.22 -31.38
N LYS A 80 16.27 -8.25 -30.45
CA LYS A 80 15.07 -7.56 -29.94
C LYS A 80 15.20 -6.05 -30.11
N ASP A 81 14.16 -5.45 -30.65
CA ASP A 81 14.02 -3.99 -30.76
C ASP A 81 13.63 -3.37 -29.42
N SER A 82 12.71 -4.01 -28.70
CA SER A 82 12.32 -3.65 -27.33
C SER A 82 12.07 -4.86 -26.45
N CYS A 83 12.28 -4.71 -25.15
CA CYS A 83 12.14 -5.80 -24.18
C CYS A 83 11.64 -5.28 -22.82
N VAL A 84 11.00 -6.16 -22.05
CA VAL A 84 10.64 -5.86 -20.66
C VAL A 84 11.87 -6.14 -19.80
N ILE A 85 12.47 -5.08 -19.27
CA ILE A 85 13.69 -5.14 -18.45
C ILE A 85 13.40 -5.26 -16.95
N GLY A 86 12.14 -5.11 -16.54
CA GLY A 86 11.69 -5.33 -15.17
C GLY A 86 10.30 -4.75 -14.91
N VAL A 87 9.91 -4.69 -13.63
CA VAL A 87 8.59 -4.17 -13.23
C VAL A 87 8.67 -3.24 -12.02
N GLY A 88 7.96 -2.12 -12.10
CA GLY A 88 7.65 -1.26 -10.97
C GLY A 88 6.36 -1.72 -10.29
N LEU A 89 6.35 -1.81 -8.97
CA LEU A 89 5.22 -2.31 -8.19
C LEU A 89 4.60 -1.20 -7.33
N LYS A 90 3.27 -1.17 -7.28
CA LYS A 90 2.50 -0.22 -6.46
C LYS A 90 1.38 -0.91 -5.71
N ALA A 91 1.11 -0.41 -4.51
CA ALA A 91 -0.06 -0.80 -3.72
C ALA A 91 -0.81 0.43 -3.25
N TRP A 92 -2.11 0.29 -3.02
CA TRP A 92 -2.90 1.25 -2.27
C TRP A 92 -3.63 0.54 -1.16
N VAL A 93 -3.64 1.12 0.05
CA VAL A 93 -4.27 0.53 1.23
C VAL A 93 -5.08 1.60 1.96
N GLY A 94 -6.34 1.31 2.28
CA GLY A 94 -7.17 2.28 2.99
C GLY A 94 -8.65 1.96 3.04
N LEU A 95 -9.46 3.02 3.10
CA LEU A 95 -10.92 2.93 3.11
C LEU A 95 -11.46 2.70 1.71
N GLN A 96 -12.54 1.93 1.59
CA GLN A 96 -13.17 1.68 0.31
C GLN A 96 -13.76 2.97 -0.28
N THR A 97 -13.46 3.22 -1.55
CA THR A 97 -14.02 4.32 -2.34
C THR A 97 -14.91 3.80 -3.46
N ASN A 98 -15.44 4.70 -4.30
CA ASN A 98 -16.13 4.29 -5.52
C ASN A 98 -15.21 3.45 -6.42
N VAL A 99 -15.82 2.55 -7.20
CA VAL A 99 -15.13 1.70 -8.17
C VAL A 99 -14.28 2.56 -9.12
N GLY A 100 -13.03 2.13 -9.36
CA GLY A 100 -12.08 2.82 -10.22
C GLY A 100 -11.27 3.93 -9.53
N ASN A 101 -11.62 4.29 -8.29
CA ASN A 101 -10.78 5.18 -7.48
C ASN A 101 -9.86 4.36 -6.56
N PRO A 102 -8.65 4.88 -6.26
CA PRO A 102 -7.80 4.29 -5.24
C PRO A 102 -8.47 4.42 -3.86
N PRO A 103 -8.18 3.48 -2.93
CA PRO A 103 -8.59 3.55 -1.53
C PRO A 103 -8.35 4.94 -0.92
N ALA A 104 -9.25 5.40 -0.07
CA ALA A 104 -9.06 6.65 0.63
C ALA A 104 -8.01 6.48 1.75
N PRO A 105 -7.16 7.50 1.97
CA PRO A 105 -6.04 7.41 2.89
C PRO A 105 -6.44 7.17 4.36
N LEU A 106 -5.52 6.57 5.12
CA LEU A 106 -5.60 6.42 6.57
C LEU A 106 -4.33 6.99 7.25
N PRO A 107 -4.29 8.28 7.61
CA PRO A 107 -3.10 9.01 8.11
C PRO A 107 -2.37 8.41 9.32
N HIS A 108 -3.00 7.49 10.03
CA HIS A 108 -2.50 6.97 11.30
C HIS A 108 -2.80 5.47 11.43
N ALA A 109 -3.01 4.77 10.31
CA ALA A 109 -3.21 3.33 10.35
C ALA A 109 -1.92 2.61 10.76
N ASN A 110 -2.11 1.43 11.35
CA ASN A 110 -1.04 0.45 11.56
C ASN A 110 -1.41 -0.82 10.80
N PHE A 111 -0.59 -1.28 9.87
CA PHE A 111 -0.82 -2.51 9.13
C PHE A 111 0.49 -3.10 8.61
N GLU A 112 0.45 -4.39 8.30
CA GLU A 112 1.50 -5.07 7.54
C GLU A 112 1.00 -5.32 6.12
N LEU A 113 1.83 -5.04 5.13
CA LEU A 113 1.56 -5.25 3.71
C LEU A 113 2.58 -6.25 3.14
N THR A 114 2.08 -7.28 2.46
CA THR A 114 2.87 -8.21 1.65
C THR A 114 2.51 -8.04 0.18
N ALA A 115 3.51 -8.14 -0.71
CA ALA A 115 3.32 -8.05 -2.14
C ALA A 115 4.12 -9.15 -2.86
N THR A 116 3.45 -9.90 -3.74
CA THR A 116 4.03 -11.06 -4.44
C THR A 116 3.62 -11.03 -5.91
N LEU A 117 4.60 -11.16 -6.80
CA LEU A 117 4.40 -11.48 -8.21
C LEU A 117 4.64 -12.97 -8.40
N SER A 118 3.72 -13.68 -9.05
CA SER A 118 3.82 -15.12 -9.30
C SER A 118 3.40 -15.50 -10.70
N LYS A 119 3.92 -16.62 -11.21
CA LYS A 119 3.50 -17.23 -12.49
C LYS A 119 3.33 -18.73 -12.29
N ASP A 120 2.21 -19.29 -12.74
CA ASP A 120 1.87 -20.72 -12.58
C ASP A 120 2.02 -21.24 -11.13
N GLY A 121 1.74 -20.39 -10.15
CA GLY A 121 1.89 -20.68 -8.71
C GLY A 121 3.34 -20.65 -8.18
N MET A 122 4.32 -20.38 -9.04
CA MET A 122 5.72 -20.13 -8.65
C MET A 122 5.92 -18.65 -8.35
N THR A 123 6.70 -18.34 -7.32
CA THR A 123 7.01 -16.94 -6.99
C THR A 123 8.04 -16.40 -7.97
N ALA A 124 7.74 -15.27 -8.60
CA ALA A 124 8.69 -14.51 -9.41
C ALA A 124 9.37 -13.42 -8.57
N ILE A 125 8.59 -12.70 -7.77
CA ILE A 125 9.08 -11.66 -6.86
C ILE A 125 8.34 -11.81 -5.52
N SER A 126 9.10 -11.88 -4.43
CA SER A 126 8.58 -11.74 -3.07
C SER A 126 9.11 -10.44 -2.48
N TYR A 127 8.28 -9.39 -2.49
CA TYR A 127 8.69 -8.09 -1.98
C TYR A 127 8.78 -8.13 -0.45
N PRO A 128 9.77 -7.47 0.18
CA PRO A 128 9.87 -7.43 1.64
C PRO A 128 8.58 -6.91 2.28
N THR A 129 8.26 -7.42 3.46
CA THR A 129 7.09 -6.96 4.21
C THR A 129 7.22 -5.48 4.52
N VAL A 130 6.20 -4.71 4.14
CA VAL A 130 6.10 -3.29 4.48
C VAL A 130 5.33 -3.19 5.80
N THR A 131 5.98 -2.61 6.81
CA THR A 131 5.35 -2.32 8.10
C THR A 131 4.96 -0.85 8.13
N VAL A 132 3.67 -0.59 8.34
CA VAL A 132 3.13 0.76 8.51
C VAL A 132 2.77 0.98 9.96
N ILE A 133 3.34 2.02 10.58
CA ILE A 133 3.06 2.42 11.95
C ILE A 133 2.67 3.89 11.95
N ASN A 134 1.44 4.18 12.37
CA ASN A 134 0.90 5.54 12.44
C ASN A 134 1.09 6.33 11.12
N GLY A 135 0.85 5.67 9.99
CA GLY A 135 1.02 6.25 8.65
C GLY A 135 2.44 6.21 8.09
N ASP A 136 3.45 5.88 8.90
CA ASP A 136 4.83 5.75 8.42
C ASP A 136 5.11 4.32 7.94
N ALA A 137 5.31 4.14 6.63
CA ALA A 137 5.66 2.87 6.02
C ALA A 137 7.18 2.69 5.96
N THR A 138 7.65 1.49 6.28
CA THR A 138 9.07 1.11 6.21
C THR A 138 9.20 -0.34 5.75
N TRP A 139 10.26 -0.63 4.99
CA TRP A 139 10.64 -1.98 4.63
C TRP A 139 12.15 -2.08 4.50
N ASP A 140 12.70 -3.20 4.94
CA ASP A 140 14.12 -3.48 4.85
C ASP A 140 14.45 -4.10 3.49
N SER A 141 15.62 -3.75 2.95
CA SER A 141 16.12 -4.39 1.72
C SER A 141 16.31 -5.88 1.96
N MET A 142 15.84 -6.72 1.03
CA MET A 142 16.17 -8.15 1.01
C MET A 142 17.62 -8.35 0.58
N ASN A 143 18.57 -8.11 1.48
CA ASN A 143 20.01 -8.22 1.23
C ASN A 143 20.51 -7.44 -0.01
N GLY A 144 19.86 -6.32 -0.33
CA GLY A 144 20.23 -5.45 -1.46
C GLY A 144 19.65 -5.83 -2.83
N VAL A 145 18.87 -6.92 -2.93
CA VAL A 145 18.20 -7.34 -4.18
C VAL A 145 17.00 -6.43 -4.50
N TYR A 146 16.27 -6.02 -3.47
CA TYR A 146 15.18 -5.05 -3.56
C TYR A 146 15.53 -3.80 -2.75
N GLY A 147 15.05 -2.63 -3.17
CA GLY A 147 15.32 -1.37 -2.48
C GLY A 147 14.79 -1.39 -1.04
N SER A 148 15.59 -0.91 -0.07
CA SER A 148 15.04 -0.48 1.22
C SER A 148 14.32 0.84 1.02
N GLY A 149 13.22 1.06 1.72
CA GLY A 149 12.52 2.32 1.56
C GLY A 149 11.59 2.66 2.70
N SER A 150 11.08 3.87 2.59
CA SER A 150 10.13 4.44 3.53
C SER A 150 9.21 5.39 2.80
N ALA A 151 7.95 5.43 3.20
CA ALA A 151 6.95 6.33 2.64
C ALA A 151 6.01 6.84 3.74
N VAL A 152 5.47 8.03 3.56
CA VAL A 152 4.36 8.53 4.40
C VAL A 152 3.05 8.19 3.70
N VAL A 153 2.24 7.36 4.34
CA VAL A 153 0.97 6.86 3.86
C VAL A 153 -0.15 7.52 4.66
N GLY A 154 -1.14 8.03 3.96
CA GLY A 154 -2.35 8.59 4.53
C GLY A 154 -2.43 10.12 4.48
N ASP A 155 -1.35 10.85 4.76
CA ASP A 155 -1.39 12.32 4.66
C ASP A 155 -1.46 12.81 3.21
N PHE A 156 -0.74 12.15 2.30
CA PHE A 156 -0.63 12.54 0.89
C PHE A 156 -1.33 11.59 -0.08
N GLY A 157 -1.94 10.52 0.44
CA GLY A 157 -2.60 9.48 -0.35
C GLY A 157 -2.45 8.10 0.28
N SER A 158 -3.10 7.10 -0.31
CA SER A 158 -3.01 5.70 0.12
C SER A 158 -1.94 4.90 -0.63
N GLU A 159 -1.28 5.52 -1.62
CA GLU A 159 -0.28 4.88 -2.49
C GLU A 159 1.00 4.56 -1.70
N ILE A 160 1.51 3.36 -1.93
CA ILE A 160 2.83 2.90 -1.53
C ILE A 160 3.52 2.46 -2.82
N VAL A 161 4.56 3.21 -3.19
CA VAL A 161 5.46 2.82 -4.28
C VAL A 161 6.45 1.81 -3.69
N LEU A 162 6.45 0.60 -4.24
CA LEU A 162 7.31 -0.49 -3.80
C LEU A 162 8.58 -0.43 -4.64
N ASP A 163 9.51 0.42 -4.19
CA ASP A 163 10.73 0.76 -4.89
C ASP A 163 11.60 -0.47 -5.22
N GLY A 164 11.98 -0.57 -6.48
CA GLY A 164 12.97 -1.54 -6.94
C GLY A 164 14.42 -1.08 -6.71
N SER A 165 15.33 -1.53 -7.58
CA SER A 165 16.77 -1.24 -7.47
C SER A 165 17.29 -0.32 -8.59
N VAL A 166 16.51 -0.13 -9.67
CA VAL A 166 16.90 0.67 -10.84
C VAL A 166 15.86 1.75 -11.12
N GLU A 167 16.31 2.99 -11.30
CA GLU A 167 15.45 4.13 -11.65
C GLU A 167 15.05 4.10 -13.13
N ASP A 168 13.77 4.36 -13.41
CA ASP A 168 13.27 4.56 -14.77
C ASP A 168 12.35 5.80 -14.83
N ILE A 169 12.78 6.76 -15.64
CA ILE A 169 12.10 8.04 -15.83
C ILE A 169 10.79 7.86 -16.62
N ALA A 170 10.70 6.88 -17.51
CA ALA A 170 9.52 6.64 -18.35
C ALA A 170 8.33 6.18 -17.51
N ILE A 171 8.56 5.35 -16.49
CA ILE A 171 7.53 4.91 -15.52
C ILE A 171 7.49 5.79 -14.26
N ASN A 172 8.44 6.72 -14.13
CA ASN A 172 8.59 7.65 -13.00
C ASN A 172 8.64 6.94 -11.64
N MET A 173 9.37 5.83 -11.56
CA MET A 173 9.62 5.07 -10.34
C MET A 173 10.82 4.13 -10.50
N GLN A 174 11.25 3.52 -9.39
CA GLN A 174 12.20 2.43 -9.44
C GLN A 174 11.51 1.11 -9.80
N PHE A 175 12.16 0.28 -10.61
CA PHE A 175 11.70 -1.06 -10.97
C PHE A 175 12.65 -2.14 -10.46
N ILE A 176 12.10 -3.35 -10.32
CA ILE A 176 12.85 -4.56 -10.00
C ILE A 176 13.29 -5.19 -11.33
N PRO A 177 14.61 -5.23 -11.63
CA PRO A 177 15.14 -5.82 -12.84
C PRO A 177 14.66 -7.26 -13.05
N ARG A 178 14.36 -7.61 -14.29
CA ARG A 178 13.91 -8.97 -14.66
C ARG A 178 14.94 -10.04 -14.31
N GLU A 179 16.23 -9.68 -14.28
CA GLU A 179 17.32 -10.56 -13.85
C GLU A 179 17.29 -10.91 -12.36
N ASP A 180 16.57 -10.12 -11.54
CA ASP A 180 16.40 -10.36 -10.10
C ASP A 180 15.14 -11.19 -9.78
N TRP A 181 14.39 -11.63 -10.81
CA TRP A 181 13.18 -12.46 -10.62
C TRP A 181 13.57 -13.93 -10.52
N GLU A 182 12.91 -14.67 -9.63
CA GLU A 182 13.09 -16.13 -9.51
C GLU A 182 12.47 -16.90 -10.69
N GLU A 183 11.39 -16.35 -11.27
CA GLU A 183 10.70 -16.83 -12.46
C GLU A 183 10.50 -15.65 -13.39
N SER A 184 11.03 -15.74 -14.62
CA SER A 184 11.10 -14.62 -15.55
C SER A 184 10.70 -14.98 -16.99
N ASP A 185 10.20 -16.19 -17.24
CA ASP A 185 9.85 -16.62 -18.59
C ASP A 185 8.54 -15.96 -19.07
N PHE A 186 8.32 -15.93 -20.37
CA PHE A 186 7.06 -15.45 -20.96
C PHE A 186 5.84 -16.19 -20.40
N GLY A 187 4.70 -15.51 -20.38
CA GLY A 187 3.41 -16.02 -19.91
C GLY A 187 2.69 -15.06 -18.96
N CYS A 188 1.69 -15.59 -18.28
CA CYS A 188 0.79 -14.81 -17.43
C CYS A 188 1.26 -14.78 -15.97
N TYR A 189 1.37 -13.57 -15.43
CA TYR A 189 1.78 -13.26 -14.07
C TYR A 189 0.61 -12.72 -13.25
N GLU A 190 0.55 -13.11 -11.99
CA GLU A 190 -0.40 -12.64 -10.98
C GLU A 190 0.34 -11.74 -9.98
N PHE A 191 -0.08 -10.49 -9.85
CA PHE A 191 0.41 -9.60 -8.80
C PHE A 191 -0.61 -9.48 -7.68
N THR A 192 -0.24 -9.99 -6.50
CA THR A 192 -1.10 -10.01 -5.31
C THR A 192 -0.52 -9.13 -4.21
N VAL A 193 -1.37 -8.31 -3.61
CA VAL A 193 -1.05 -7.56 -2.39
C VAL A 193 -2.02 -7.93 -1.28
N SER A 194 -1.54 -7.96 -0.05
CA SER A 194 -2.36 -8.24 1.13
C SER A 194 -2.00 -7.32 2.27
N ALA A 195 -3.00 -6.64 2.84
CA ALA A 195 -2.85 -5.84 4.05
C ALA A 195 -3.56 -6.51 5.23
N THR A 196 -2.91 -6.54 6.40
CA THR A 196 -3.47 -7.10 7.63
C THR A 196 -3.31 -6.14 8.82
N GLN A 197 -4.28 -6.15 9.73
CA GLN A 197 -4.26 -5.35 10.95
C GLN A 197 -4.58 -6.19 12.18
N GLY A 198 -3.82 -5.98 13.26
CA GLY A 198 -4.14 -6.54 14.57
C GLY A 198 -5.13 -5.68 15.38
N PRO A 199 -5.66 -6.21 16.49
CA PRO A 199 -6.45 -5.42 17.43
C PRO A 199 -5.67 -4.20 17.95
N PRO A 200 -6.33 -3.06 18.22
CA PRO A 200 -7.79 -2.84 18.13
C PRO A 200 -8.28 -2.42 16.73
N TRP A 201 -7.37 -2.28 15.75
CA TRP A 201 -7.70 -1.71 14.43
C TRP A 201 -8.27 -2.74 13.45
N GLY A 202 -7.98 -4.02 13.66
CA GLY A 202 -8.54 -5.13 12.89
C GLY A 202 -8.53 -6.44 13.68
N ASP A 203 -9.01 -7.49 13.05
CA ASP A 203 -9.13 -8.85 13.62
C ASP A 203 -8.10 -9.82 13.03
N ARG A 204 -7.07 -9.30 12.34
CA ARG A 204 -6.06 -10.02 11.57
C ARG A 204 -6.56 -10.64 10.26
N THR A 205 -7.77 -10.27 9.81
CA THR A 205 -8.22 -10.60 8.46
C THR A 205 -7.36 -9.88 7.42
N ALA A 206 -7.04 -10.59 6.35
CA ALA A 206 -6.29 -10.08 5.22
C ALA A 206 -7.23 -9.43 4.18
N HIS A 207 -6.91 -8.21 3.77
CA HIS A 207 -7.54 -7.53 2.65
C HIS A 207 -6.65 -7.71 1.41
N VAL A 208 -7.13 -8.47 0.44
CA VAL A 208 -6.33 -8.95 -0.70
C VAL A 208 -6.82 -8.33 -2.00
N SER A 209 -5.88 -7.94 -2.85
CA SER A 209 -6.12 -7.54 -4.23
C SER A 209 -5.17 -8.28 -5.16
N THR A 210 -5.66 -8.70 -6.33
CA THR A 210 -4.89 -9.42 -7.35
C THR A 210 -5.18 -8.81 -8.73
N THR A 211 -4.12 -8.55 -9.50
CA THR A 211 -4.19 -8.18 -10.92
C THR A 211 -3.32 -9.11 -11.75
N TYR A 212 -3.58 -9.20 -13.05
CA TYR A 212 -2.96 -10.16 -13.95
C TYR A 212 -2.27 -9.45 -15.12
N TYR A 213 -1.12 -9.94 -15.55
CA TYR A 213 -0.32 -9.36 -16.62
C TYR A 213 0.27 -10.44 -17.53
N GLU A 214 0.19 -10.23 -18.84
CA GLU A 214 0.85 -11.08 -19.81
C GLU A 214 2.20 -10.47 -20.21
N LEU A 215 3.27 -11.27 -20.03
CA LEU A 215 4.59 -11.02 -20.60
C LEU A 215 4.70 -11.81 -21.91
N ALA A 216 4.66 -11.13 -23.05
CA ALA A 216 4.66 -11.77 -24.37
C ALA A 216 5.73 -11.20 -25.29
N GLU A 217 6.23 -12.04 -26.20
CA GLU A 217 7.10 -11.67 -27.32
C GLU A 217 6.33 -11.76 -28.64
N PHE A 218 6.52 -10.79 -29.52
CA PHE A 218 5.89 -10.71 -30.82
C PHE A 218 6.87 -10.16 -31.87
N GLY A 219 6.52 -10.31 -33.15
CA GLY A 219 7.44 -10.03 -34.25
C GLY A 219 8.27 -11.27 -34.61
N GLY A 220 9.40 -11.07 -35.30
CA GLY A 220 10.25 -12.16 -35.78
C GLY A 220 9.61 -12.97 -36.93
N GLY A 221 9.81 -12.50 -38.15
CA GLY A 221 9.52 -13.27 -39.36
C GLY A 221 10.62 -14.27 -39.72
N ASP A 222 10.36 -15.10 -40.74
CA ASP A 222 11.32 -16.08 -41.31
C ASP A 222 12.63 -15.44 -41.83
N ASP A 223 12.69 -14.12 -41.90
CA ASP A 223 13.82 -13.31 -42.37
C ASP A 223 14.79 -12.87 -41.25
N GLY A 224 14.56 -13.28 -40.00
CA GLY A 224 15.43 -12.92 -38.87
C GLY A 224 15.24 -11.48 -38.41
N SER A 225 14.05 -10.91 -38.64
CA SER A 225 13.65 -9.61 -38.09
C SER A 225 13.63 -9.62 -36.57
N ASP A 226 13.91 -8.45 -35.97
CA ASP A 226 13.92 -8.26 -34.54
C ASP A 226 12.50 -8.47 -33.94
N THR A 227 12.45 -8.92 -32.69
CA THR A 227 11.22 -9.11 -31.91
C THR A 227 11.03 -8.00 -30.87
N ASP A 228 9.81 -7.88 -30.35
CA ASP A 228 9.43 -6.96 -29.29
C ASP A 228 8.78 -7.74 -28.14
N GLU A 229 9.03 -7.31 -26.90
CA GLU A 229 8.29 -7.81 -25.74
C GLU A 229 7.25 -6.79 -25.27
N SER A 230 6.20 -7.27 -24.58
CA SER A 230 5.20 -6.42 -23.93
C SER A 230 4.86 -6.93 -22.54
N TRP A 231 4.49 -5.99 -21.67
CA TRP A 231 3.88 -6.23 -20.37
C TRP A 231 2.47 -5.64 -20.38
N THR A 232 1.46 -6.50 -20.48
CA THR A 232 0.07 -6.05 -20.71
C THR A 232 -0.84 -6.54 -19.60
N GLN A 233 -1.58 -5.64 -18.95
CA GLN A 233 -2.59 -6.03 -17.98
C GLN A 233 -3.73 -6.81 -18.67
N VAL A 234 -4.08 -7.97 -18.14
CA VAL A 234 -5.15 -8.85 -18.63
C VAL A 234 -6.20 -9.10 -17.54
N SER A 235 -7.35 -9.67 -17.90
CA SER A 235 -8.44 -9.93 -16.94
C SER A 235 -8.20 -11.14 -16.04
N SER A 236 -7.36 -12.09 -16.48
CA SER A 236 -7.09 -13.36 -15.80
C SER A 236 -5.90 -14.06 -16.45
N CYS A 237 -5.19 -14.84 -15.64
CA CYS A 237 -4.52 -16.07 -16.07
C CYS A 237 -5.54 -17.24 -16.02
#